data_AF-A0A951M271-F1
#
_entry.id   AF-A0A951M271-F1
#
_cell.length_a   1.000
_cell.length_b   1.000
_cell.length_c   1.000
_cell.angle_alpha   90.00
_cell.angle_beta   90.00
_cell.angle_gamma   90.00
#
_symmetry.space_group_name_H-M   'P 1'
#
loop_
_entity.id
_entity.type
_entity.pdbx_description
1 polymer ?
#
loop_
_entity_poly.entity_id
_entity_poly.type
_entity_poly.pdbx_seq_one_letter_code
_entity_poly.pdbx_strand_id
1 'polypeptide(L)'
;MSQYRLDHLEQLESEAIHILREVAGQFERPALLFSGGKDSITLVHLALKAFRPGKFPFPLVHIDTGHNFQEALDFRDALAARIGEKLIVRQVADTIRVHQLTEPKGKFASRNALQTFTLLDTISEFRFDACIGGARRDEEKARAKERIFSVRDEFGQWDPKLQRPELWSTYNGKIHKGENVRAFPISNWTELDIWNYIRRENIELPSIYFAHEREVLEHEGQLVAVSEFIQLEETDRVSIKKVRYRTVGDMTCTAAVESEAASVDEIINEIIATKTSERGETRIDDKVSEAAMEDRKKGGYF
;
A
#
# COMPACT_ATOMS: atom_id res chain seq x y z
N MET A 1 25.83 29.24 17.30
CA MET A 1 25.02 28.00 17.23
C MET A 1 24.28 28.05 15.91
N SER A 2 24.61 27.18 14.94
CA SER A 2 23.82 27.09 13.71
C SER A 2 22.43 26.58 14.08
N GLN A 3 21.38 27.30 13.69
CA GLN A 3 20.01 26.79 13.86
C GLN A 3 19.89 25.47 13.07
N TYR A 4 19.65 24.38 13.77
CA TYR A 4 19.32 23.10 13.16
C TYR A 4 17.98 23.27 12.45
N ARG A 5 18.00 23.32 11.11
CA ARG A 5 16.80 23.49 10.28
C ARG A 5 16.68 22.28 9.37
N LEU A 6 15.69 21.46 9.66
CA LEU A 6 15.31 20.34 8.82
C LEU A 6 14.71 20.85 7.51
N ASP A 7 15.12 20.26 6.40
CA ASP A 7 14.41 20.41 5.14
C ASP A 7 13.04 19.69 5.17
N HIS A 8 12.24 19.87 4.12
CA HIS A 8 10.89 19.30 4.05
C HIS A 8 10.88 17.77 4.17
N LEU A 9 11.77 17.06 3.47
CA LEU A 9 11.83 15.59 3.51
C LEU A 9 12.35 15.10 4.86
N GLU A 10 13.27 15.83 5.49
CA GLU A 10 13.75 15.50 6.84
C GLU A 10 12.66 15.68 7.90
N GLN A 11 11.78 16.69 7.75
CA GLN A 11 10.61 16.85 8.61
C GLN A 11 9.64 15.69 8.45
N LEU A 12 9.33 15.30 7.21
CA LEU A 12 8.46 14.16 6.89
C LEU A 12 9.05 12.83 7.40
N GLU A 13 10.35 12.61 7.22
CA GLU A 13 11.08 11.46 7.78
C GLU A 13 10.98 11.44 9.30
N SER A 14 11.25 12.57 9.96
CA SER A 14 11.20 12.68 11.41
C SER A 14 9.79 12.41 11.95
N GLU A 15 8.75 12.92 11.28
CA GLU A 15 7.35 12.65 11.64
C GLU A 15 7.02 11.16 11.51
N ALA A 16 7.36 10.54 10.38
CA ALA A 16 7.07 9.13 10.15
C ALA A 16 7.81 8.22 11.13
N ILE A 17 9.09 8.49 11.42
CA ILE A 17 9.87 7.76 12.43
C ILE A 17 9.26 7.92 13.83
N HIS A 18 8.81 9.14 14.18
CA HIS A 18 8.12 9.38 15.44
C HIS A 18 6.85 8.54 15.56
N ILE A 19 6.00 8.54 14.52
CA ILE A 19 4.77 7.72 14.49
C ILE A 19 5.08 6.22 14.62
N LEU A 20 6.10 5.72 13.91
CA LEU A 20 6.53 4.32 14.01
C LEU A 20 6.94 3.95 15.45
N ARG A 21 7.68 4.84 16.12
CA ARG A 21 8.11 4.64 17.51
C ARG A 21 6.94 4.72 18.49
N GLU A 22 5.98 5.61 18.26
CA GLU A 22 4.75 5.68 19.05
C GLU A 22 3.93 4.39 18.91
N VAL A 23 3.84 3.81 17.71
CA VAL A 23 3.21 2.50 17.53
C VAL A 23 3.96 1.43 18.33
N ALA A 24 5.28 1.36 18.21
CA ALA A 24 6.08 0.37 18.95
C ALA A 24 6.02 0.54 20.48
N GLY A 25 5.81 1.77 20.96
CA GLY A 25 5.73 2.08 22.40
C GLY A 25 4.34 1.90 23.02
N GLN A 26 3.28 1.92 22.21
CA GLN A 26 1.89 1.90 22.70
C GLN A 26 1.14 0.58 22.45
N PHE A 27 1.63 -0.29 21.56
CA PHE A 27 0.95 -1.53 21.16
C PHE A 27 1.81 -2.78 21.46
N GLU A 28 1.17 -3.89 21.83
CA GLU A 28 1.84 -5.15 22.20
C GLU A 28 2.25 -5.98 20.98
N ARG A 29 1.44 -5.99 19.93
CA ARG A 29 1.60 -6.81 18.71
C ARG A 29 1.34 -5.98 17.45
N PRO A 30 2.15 -4.94 17.17
CA PRO A 30 2.06 -4.25 15.91
C PRO A 30 2.47 -5.16 14.74
N ALA A 31 2.02 -4.81 13.54
CA ALA A 31 2.43 -5.40 12.26
C ALA A 31 2.60 -4.32 11.19
N LEU A 32 3.55 -4.49 10.27
CA LEU A 32 3.71 -3.58 9.12
C LEU A 32 3.20 -4.25 7.85
N LEU A 33 2.18 -3.68 7.22
CA LEU A 33 1.59 -4.17 5.98
C LEU A 33 2.54 -3.86 4.82
N PHE A 34 3.16 -4.90 4.26
CA PHE A 34 4.23 -4.80 3.27
C PHE A 34 3.81 -5.45 1.95
N SER A 35 3.33 -4.62 1.01
CA SER A 35 2.85 -5.08 -0.31
C SER A 35 3.96 -5.30 -1.34
N GLY A 36 5.17 -4.79 -1.09
CA GLY A 36 6.21 -4.69 -2.11
C GLY A 36 6.04 -3.50 -3.06
N GLY A 37 5.03 -2.66 -2.82
CA GLY A 37 4.88 -1.39 -3.53
C GLY A 37 5.75 -0.27 -2.95
N LYS A 38 6.01 0.78 -3.73
CA LYS A 38 6.88 1.92 -3.40
C LYS A 38 6.63 2.51 -2.01
N ASP A 39 5.37 2.72 -1.65
CA ASP A 39 5.00 3.35 -0.37
C ASP A 39 5.33 2.41 0.81
N SER A 40 5.07 1.10 0.64
CA SER A 40 5.39 0.10 1.66
C SER A 40 6.89 -0.16 1.78
N ILE A 41 7.65 -0.06 0.68
CA ILE A 41 9.11 -0.13 0.69
C ILE A 41 9.69 1.10 1.43
N THR A 42 9.15 2.30 1.17
CA THR A 42 9.51 3.51 1.91
C THR A 42 9.23 3.36 3.41
N LEU A 43 8.09 2.77 3.80
CA LEU A 43 7.82 2.45 5.21
C LEU A 43 8.83 1.47 5.82
N VAL A 44 9.23 0.43 5.08
CA VAL A 44 10.28 -0.49 5.53
C VAL A 44 11.61 0.25 5.73
N HIS A 45 11.98 1.16 4.83
CA HIS A 45 13.18 1.98 4.97
C HIS A 45 13.12 2.91 6.20
N LEU A 46 11.98 3.57 6.41
CA LEU A 46 11.74 4.39 7.60
C LEU A 46 11.79 3.56 8.89
N ALA A 47 11.28 2.33 8.87
CA ALA A 47 11.39 1.40 10.00
C ALA A 47 12.84 0.98 10.28
N LEU A 48 13.66 0.77 9.23
CA LEU A 48 15.10 0.55 9.41
C LEU A 48 15.75 1.72 10.14
N LYS A 49 15.49 2.97 9.72
CA LYS A 49 15.99 4.16 10.41
C LYS A 49 15.46 4.29 11.83
N ALA A 50 14.21 3.90 12.08
CA ALA A 50 13.58 4.04 13.38
C ALA A 50 14.17 3.09 14.45
N PHE A 51 14.51 1.86 14.06
CA PHE A 51 14.78 0.76 15.02
C PHE A 51 16.18 0.13 14.93
N ARG A 52 16.92 0.33 13.83
CA ARG A 52 18.30 -0.20 13.75
C ARG A 52 19.20 0.49 14.79
N PRO A 53 20.19 -0.24 15.36
CA PRO A 53 20.64 -1.59 15.00
C PRO A 53 19.79 -2.75 15.55
N GLY A 54 18.74 -2.49 16.34
CA GLY A 54 17.81 -3.52 16.80
C GLY A 54 16.92 -4.07 15.68
N LYS A 55 16.29 -5.24 15.92
CA LYS A 55 15.25 -5.79 15.04
C LYS A 55 13.97 -4.95 15.08
N PHE A 56 13.10 -5.12 14.10
CA PHE A 56 11.77 -4.53 14.19
C PHE A 56 11.00 -5.12 15.39
N PRO A 57 10.26 -4.28 16.14
CA PRO A 57 9.38 -4.77 17.20
C PRO A 57 8.08 -5.40 16.65
N PHE A 58 7.96 -5.53 15.32
CA PHE A 58 6.82 -6.07 14.61
C PHE A 58 7.26 -6.89 13.38
N PRO A 59 6.49 -7.88 12.93
CA PRO A 59 6.71 -8.54 11.65
C PRO A 59 6.24 -7.68 10.47
N LEU A 60 6.75 -7.99 9.29
CA LEU A 60 6.16 -7.62 8.02
C LEU A 60 5.01 -8.58 7.70
N VAL A 61 3.92 -8.07 7.12
CA VAL A 61 2.74 -8.86 6.77
C VAL A 61 2.30 -8.55 5.35
N HIS A 62 2.04 -9.57 4.56
CA HIS A 62 1.52 -9.45 3.20
C HIS A 62 0.25 -10.30 3.01
N ILE A 63 -0.77 -9.69 2.41
CA ILE A 63 -2.01 -10.37 2.00
C ILE A 63 -1.92 -10.63 0.50
N ASP A 64 -1.57 -11.86 0.15
CA ASP A 64 -1.32 -12.29 -1.22
C ASP A 64 -2.64 -12.71 -1.88
N THR A 65 -3.00 -12.04 -2.98
CA THR A 65 -4.23 -12.38 -3.72
C THR A 65 -4.04 -13.58 -4.63
N GLY A 66 -2.78 -13.93 -4.91
CA GLY A 66 -2.39 -14.80 -6.01
C GLY A 66 -2.43 -14.11 -7.38
N HIS A 67 -2.86 -12.84 -7.45
CA HIS A 67 -2.96 -12.07 -8.70
C HIS A 67 -1.94 -10.91 -8.73
N ASN A 68 -0.97 -10.90 -7.80
CA ASN A 68 0.04 -9.86 -7.70
C ASN A 68 1.13 -10.00 -8.77
N PHE A 69 1.77 -8.89 -9.14
CA PHE A 69 2.90 -8.90 -10.07
C PHE A 69 4.11 -9.63 -9.47
N GLN A 70 4.67 -10.58 -10.21
CA GLN A 70 5.78 -11.41 -9.74
C GLN A 70 7.01 -10.56 -9.40
N GLU A 71 7.28 -9.49 -10.15
CA GLU A 71 8.39 -8.58 -9.89
C GLU A 71 8.31 -7.93 -8.52
N ALA A 72 7.09 -7.61 -8.06
CA ALA A 72 6.86 -7.05 -6.73
C ALA A 72 7.03 -8.10 -5.63
N LEU A 73 6.57 -9.35 -5.87
CA LEU A 73 6.72 -10.47 -4.93
C LEU A 73 8.18 -10.86 -4.75
N ASP A 74 8.92 -11.00 -5.85
CA ASP A 74 10.35 -11.37 -5.84
C ASP A 74 11.17 -10.32 -5.07
N PHE A 75 10.93 -9.04 -5.35
CA PHE A 75 11.59 -7.95 -4.64
C PHE A 75 11.23 -7.91 -3.15
N ARG A 76 9.94 -8.11 -2.81
CA ARG A 76 9.45 -8.16 -1.43
C ARG A 76 10.19 -9.24 -0.63
N ASP A 77 10.26 -10.45 -1.17
CA ASP A 77 10.87 -11.59 -0.50
C ASP A 77 12.38 -11.41 -0.35
N ALA A 78 13.05 -10.93 -1.41
CA ALA A 78 14.46 -10.60 -1.38
C ALA A 78 14.78 -9.49 -0.36
N LEU A 79 13.95 -8.43 -0.29
CA LEU A 79 14.15 -7.33 0.66
C LEU A 79 13.99 -7.82 2.10
N ALA A 80 12.90 -8.54 2.41
CA ALA A 80 12.65 -9.06 3.75
C ALA A 80 13.78 -10.00 4.22
N ALA A 81 14.27 -10.87 3.34
CA ALA A 81 15.41 -11.74 3.60
C ALA A 81 16.70 -10.95 3.83
N ARG A 82 16.99 -9.96 2.97
CA ARG A 82 18.19 -9.10 3.06
C ARG A 82 18.26 -8.33 4.38
N ILE A 83 17.13 -7.82 4.87
CA ILE A 83 17.09 -7.06 6.13
C ILE A 83 16.96 -7.96 7.36
N GLY A 84 16.70 -9.27 7.19
CA GLY A 84 16.62 -10.25 8.28
C GLY A 84 15.38 -10.15 9.16
N GLU A 85 14.28 -9.63 8.61
CA GLU A 85 13.01 -9.43 9.32
C GLU A 85 11.99 -10.52 8.96
N LYS A 86 11.07 -10.80 9.90
CA LYS A 86 10.04 -11.82 9.70
C LYS A 86 8.98 -11.31 8.74
N LEU A 87 8.77 -12.03 7.63
CA LEU A 87 7.65 -11.82 6.71
C LEU A 87 6.58 -12.90 6.92
N ILE A 88 5.36 -12.47 7.19
CA ILE A 88 4.18 -13.32 7.28
C ILE A 88 3.37 -13.11 6.00
N VAL A 89 3.09 -14.20 5.29
CA VAL A 89 2.23 -14.18 4.10
C VAL A 89 0.97 -14.98 4.37
N ARG A 90 -0.18 -14.41 4.02
CA ARG A 90 -1.49 -15.10 4.06
C ARG A 90 -2.15 -14.98 2.70
N GLN A 91 -2.68 -16.10 2.22
CA GLN A 91 -3.23 -16.23 0.87
C GLN A 91 -4.74 -15.99 0.89
N VAL A 92 -5.24 -15.13 0.01
CA VAL A 92 -6.68 -14.90 -0.14
C VAL A 92 -7.41 -16.17 -0.58
N ALA A 93 -6.73 -17.04 -1.34
CA ALA A 93 -7.22 -18.36 -1.71
C ALA A 93 -7.59 -19.24 -0.50
N ASP A 94 -6.88 -19.10 0.63
CA ASP A 94 -7.19 -19.86 1.86
C ASP A 94 -8.51 -19.39 2.45
N THR A 95 -8.67 -18.07 2.61
CA THR A 95 -9.90 -17.44 3.12
C THR A 95 -11.10 -17.74 2.22
N ILE A 96 -10.93 -17.71 0.89
CA ILE A 96 -11.98 -18.09 -0.06
C ILE A 96 -12.48 -19.50 0.22
N ARG A 97 -11.58 -20.47 0.43
CA ARG A 97 -11.93 -21.86 0.72
C ARG A 97 -12.61 -22.02 2.08
N VAL A 98 -12.07 -21.37 3.12
CA VAL A 98 -12.57 -21.49 4.49
C VAL A 98 -13.97 -20.88 4.64
N HIS A 99 -14.19 -19.68 4.10
CA HIS A 99 -15.45 -18.95 4.23
C HIS A 99 -16.41 -19.20 3.05
N GLN A 100 -16.04 -20.06 2.10
CA GLN A 100 -16.81 -20.34 0.88
C GLN A 100 -17.20 -19.07 0.11
N LEU A 101 -16.27 -18.12 0.04
CA LEU A 101 -16.50 -16.85 -0.64
C LEU A 101 -16.65 -17.07 -2.14
N THR A 102 -17.52 -16.29 -2.78
CA THR A 102 -17.67 -16.33 -4.22
C THR A 102 -16.62 -15.43 -4.86
N GLU A 103 -15.77 -16.02 -5.71
CA GLU A 103 -14.84 -15.23 -6.52
C GLU A 103 -15.60 -14.41 -7.57
N PRO A 104 -15.20 -13.15 -7.79
CA PRO A 104 -15.74 -12.35 -8.88
C PRO A 104 -15.56 -13.06 -10.22
N LYS A 105 -16.57 -12.97 -11.08
CA LYS A 105 -16.54 -13.51 -12.43
C LYS A 105 -16.38 -12.39 -13.44
N GLY A 106 -15.87 -12.73 -14.61
CA GLY A 106 -15.74 -11.82 -15.75
C GLY A 106 -14.28 -11.60 -16.14
N LYS A 107 -14.11 -10.73 -17.12
CA LYS A 107 -12.84 -10.46 -17.80
C LYS A 107 -11.69 -10.06 -16.86
N PHE A 108 -12.02 -9.24 -15.86
CA PHE A 108 -11.08 -8.67 -14.90
C PHE A 108 -11.41 -9.11 -13.46
N ALA A 109 -11.59 -10.41 -13.26
CA ALA A 109 -11.88 -10.98 -11.95
C ALA A 109 -10.74 -10.68 -10.95
N SER A 110 -10.94 -9.66 -10.10
CA SER A 110 -9.98 -9.26 -9.07
C SER A 110 -10.37 -9.81 -7.70
N ARG A 111 -9.37 -10.25 -6.93
CA ARG A 111 -9.54 -10.65 -5.53
C ARG A 111 -9.29 -9.50 -4.55
N ASN A 112 -9.04 -8.29 -5.05
CA ASN A 112 -8.74 -7.09 -4.25
C ASN A 112 -9.78 -6.86 -3.13
N ALA A 113 -11.08 -6.98 -3.45
CA ALA A 113 -12.13 -6.81 -2.44
C ALA A 113 -12.13 -7.91 -1.35
N LEU A 114 -11.66 -9.11 -1.70
CA LEU A 114 -11.60 -10.26 -0.81
C LEU A 114 -10.40 -10.19 0.15
N GLN A 115 -9.41 -9.33 -0.11
CA GLN A 115 -8.27 -9.12 0.78
C GLN A 115 -8.68 -8.72 2.20
N THR A 116 -9.79 -7.99 2.35
CA THR A 116 -10.30 -7.56 3.67
C THR A 116 -10.52 -8.75 4.59
N PHE A 117 -11.14 -9.82 4.09
CA PHE A 117 -11.43 -11.01 4.90
C PHE A 117 -10.14 -11.67 5.38
N THR A 118 -9.17 -11.84 4.48
CA THR A 118 -7.86 -12.42 4.82
C THR A 118 -7.07 -11.52 5.77
N LEU A 119 -7.15 -10.20 5.62
CA LEU A 119 -6.55 -9.24 6.55
C LEU A 119 -7.14 -9.39 7.95
N LEU A 120 -8.47 -9.43 8.07
CA LEU A 120 -9.16 -9.60 9.35
C LEU A 120 -8.85 -10.97 9.99
N ASP A 121 -8.84 -12.05 9.21
CA ASP A 121 -8.44 -13.38 9.66
C ASP A 121 -6.99 -13.35 10.19
N THR A 122 -6.08 -12.70 9.47
CA THR A 122 -4.67 -12.57 9.86
C THR A 122 -4.52 -11.78 11.16
N ILE A 123 -5.23 -10.66 11.29
CA ILE A 123 -5.23 -9.84 12.51
C ILE A 123 -5.73 -10.66 13.70
N SER A 124 -6.80 -11.44 13.52
CA SER A 124 -7.35 -12.30 14.56
C SER A 124 -6.39 -13.44 14.94
N GLU A 125 -5.82 -14.13 13.94
CA GLU A 125 -4.87 -15.23 14.12
C GLU A 125 -3.64 -14.80 14.94
N PHE A 126 -3.02 -13.69 14.56
CA PHE A 126 -1.81 -13.19 15.21
C PHE A 126 -2.09 -12.24 16.39
N ARG A 127 -3.37 -11.89 16.60
CA ARG A 127 -3.83 -10.92 17.61
C ARG A 127 -3.09 -9.59 17.49
N PHE A 128 -2.95 -9.11 16.25
CA PHE A 128 -2.36 -7.80 15.99
C PHE A 128 -3.28 -6.71 16.53
N ASP A 129 -2.70 -5.80 17.31
CA ASP A 129 -3.41 -4.69 17.95
C ASP A 129 -3.10 -3.34 17.28
N ALA A 130 -2.10 -3.31 16.39
CA ALA A 130 -1.91 -2.25 15.41
C ALA A 130 -1.42 -2.80 14.06
N CYS A 131 -1.87 -2.19 12.96
CA CYS A 131 -1.36 -2.43 11.62
C CYS A 131 -0.87 -1.11 11.01
N ILE A 132 0.40 -1.06 10.64
CA ILE A 132 1.06 0.07 10.00
C ILE A 132 0.84 -0.06 8.48
N GLY A 133 0.21 0.94 7.89
CA GLY A 133 -0.12 0.98 6.46
C GLY A 133 0.51 2.17 5.73
N GLY A 134 0.75 2.01 4.44
CA GLY A 134 1.35 3.03 3.56
C GLY A 134 0.35 3.98 2.90
N ALA A 135 -0.85 4.14 3.47
CA ALA A 135 -1.86 5.02 2.88
C ALA A 135 -1.51 6.50 3.08
N ARG A 136 -1.69 7.30 2.02
CA ARG A 136 -1.47 8.74 1.98
C ARG A 136 -2.77 9.51 1.73
N ARG A 137 -2.85 10.73 2.24
CA ARG A 137 -4.04 11.59 2.11
C ARG A 137 -4.24 12.13 0.69
N ASP A 138 -3.16 12.28 -0.08
CA ASP A 138 -3.19 12.80 -1.45
C ASP A 138 -3.63 11.76 -2.49
N GLU A 139 -3.57 10.47 -2.16
CA GLU A 139 -3.91 9.38 -3.08
C GLU A 139 -5.37 9.41 -3.54
N GLU A 140 -6.30 9.74 -2.64
CA GLU A 140 -7.74 9.73 -2.93
C GLU A 140 -8.54 10.59 -1.95
N LYS A 141 -9.65 11.19 -2.43
CA LYS A 141 -10.54 12.04 -1.64
C LYS A 141 -11.03 11.40 -0.33
N ALA A 142 -11.36 10.11 -0.33
CA ALA A 142 -11.84 9.40 0.86
C ALA A 142 -10.79 9.36 1.99
N ARG A 143 -9.50 9.42 1.63
CA ARG A 143 -8.37 9.44 2.57
C ARG A 143 -8.01 10.84 3.05
N ALA A 144 -8.53 11.90 2.43
CA ALA A 144 -8.20 13.28 2.81
C ALA A 144 -8.56 13.60 4.28
N LYS A 145 -9.52 12.88 4.86
CA LYS A 145 -9.95 13.00 6.27
C LYS A 145 -9.42 11.87 7.16
N GLU A 146 -8.51 11.04 6.66
CA GLU A 146 -7.93 9.94 7.42
C GLU A 146 -7.02 10.47 8.53
N ARG A 147 -7.11 9.82 9.69
CA ARG A 147 -6.27 10.11 10.86
C ARG A 147 -4.99 9.29 10.80
N ILE A 148 -3.96 9.71 11.51
CA ILE A 148 -2.73 8.92 11.64
C ILE A 148 -3.03 7.60 12.36
N PHE A 149 -3.72 7.65 13.50
CA PHE A 149 -4.25 6.51 14.24
C PHE A 149 -5.75 6.41 14.01
N SER A 150 -6.12 5.46 13.17
CA SER A 150 -7.50 5.17 12.81
C SER A 150 -7.95 3.94 13.60
N VAL A 151 -8.80 4.15 14.61
CA VAL A 151 -9.27 3.08 15.52
C VAL A 151 -10.26 2.18 14.78
N ARG A 152 -10.16 0.87 15.02
CA ARG A 152 -11.08 -0.16 14.55
C ARG A 152 -11.67 -0.91 15.74
N ASP A 153 -12.94 -1.28 15.63
CA ASP A 153 -13.61 -2.10 16.64
C ASP A 153 -13.12 -3.57 16.61
N GLU A 154 -13.72 -4.41 17.45
CA GLU A 154 -13.38 -5.84 17.58
C GLU A 154 -13.64 -6.66 16.30
N PHE A 155 -14.48 -6.17 15.40
CA PHE A 155 -14.76 -6.78 14.09
C PHE A 155 -13.91 -6.15 12.98
N GLY A 156 -13.04 -5.20 13.30
CA GLY A 156 -12.21 -4.48 12.35
C GLY A 156 -12.95 -3.38 11.60
N GLN A 157 -14.14 -2.97 12.03
CA GLN A 157 -14.92 -1.92 11.39
C GLN A 157 -14.49 -0.52 11.86
N TRP A 158 -14.79 0.48 11.03
CA TRP A 158 -14.50 1.88 11.34
C TRP A 158 -15.74 2.64 11.82
N ASP A 159 -15.68 3.21 13.02
CA ASP A 159 -16.71 4.11 13.57
C ASP A 159 -16.14 5.55 13.73
N PRO A 160 -16.75 6.58 13.09
CA PRO A 160 -16.38 7.98 13.27
C PRO A 160 -16.33 8.45 14.73
N LYS A 161 -17.21 7.93 15.61
CA LYS A 161 -17.34 8.34 17.01
C LYS A 161 -16.19 7.84 17.89
N LEU A 162 -15.55 6.74 17.50
CA LEU A 162 -14.39 6.18 18.20
C LEU A 162 -13.08 6.88 17.84
N GLN A 163 -13.10 7.71 16.80
CA GLN A 163 -11.92 8.41 16.31
C GLN A 163 -11.53 9.57 17.22
N ARG A 164 -10.21 9.73 17.41
CA ARG A 164 -9.67 10.63 18.43
C ARG A 164 -9.05 11.87 17.80
N PRO A 165 -9.17 13.05 18.43
CA PRO A 165 -8.38 14.21 18.05
C PRO A 165 -6.89 13.90 18.14
N GLU A 166 -6.14 14.32 17.12
CA GLU A 166 -4.68 14.21 17.05
C GLU A 166 -4.13 15.63 17.16
N LEU A 167 -3.66 16.01 18.34
CA LEU A 167 -3.14 17.35 18.60
C LEU A 167 -1.61 17.29 18.60
N TRP A 168 -0.97 18.17 17.84
CA TRP A 168 0.49 18.19 17.64
C TRP A 168 1.01 16.84 17.11
N SER A 169 1.98 16.24 17.79
CA SER A 169 2.54 14.92 17.50
C SER A 169 2.24 13.93 18.64
N THR A 170 1.11 14.13 19.32
CA THR A 170 0.66 13.28 20.43
C THR A 170 -0.46 12.37 19.94
N TYR A 171 -0.21 11.06 19.96
CA TYR A 171 -1.16 10.05 19.50
C TYR A 171 -1.69 9.23 20.67
N ASN A 172 -3.01 9.01 20.70
CA ASN A 172 -3.65 8.19 21.72
C ASN A 172 -3.94 6.78 21.17
N GLY A 173 -3.04 5.84 21.45
CA GLY A 173 -3.14 4.44 21.06
C GLY A 173 -3.89 3.53 22.05
N LYS A 174 -4.49 4.07 23.12
CA LYS A 174 -5.22 3.23 24.11
C LYS A 174 -6.35 2.46 23.43
N ILE A 175 -6.42 1.15 23.55
CA ILE A 175 -7.50 0.36 22.93
C ILE A 175 -8.09 -0.60 23.95
N HIS A 176 -9.35 -0.96 23.76
CA HIS A 176 -9.98 -2.06 24.47
C HIS A 176 -9.52 -3.40 23.90
N LYS A 177 -9.66 -4.46 24.68
CA LYS A 177 -9.30 -5.80 24.23
C LYS A 177 -10.17 -6.19 23.02
N GLY A 178 -9.53 -6.56 21.91
CA GLY A 178 -10.20 -6.92 20.66
C GLY A 178 -10.16 -5.80 19.62
N GLU A 179 -10.14 -4.54 20.04
CA GLU A 179 -9.92 -3.41 19.14
C GLU A 179 -8.49 -3.42 18.59
N ASN A 180 -8.31 -2.74 17.45
CA ASN A 180 -7.00 -2.55 16.85
C ASN A 180 -6.91 -1.17 16.20
N VAL A 181 -5.69 -0.73 15.89
CA VAL A 181 -5.44 0.57 15.25
C VAL A 181 -4.81 0.38 13.88
N ARG A 182 -5.21 1.22 12.92
CA ARG A 182 -4.50 1.40 11.66
C ARG A 182 -3.65 2.66 11.77
N ALA A 183 -2.35 2.50 11.62
CA ALA A 183 -1.37 3.58 11.76
C ALA A 183 -0.81 3.94 10.38
N PHE A 184 -0.79 5.24 10.03
CA PHE A 184 -0.34 5.70 8.71
C PHE A 184 0.82 6.70 8.82
N PRO A 185 2.08 6.24 9.02
CA PRO A 185 3.23 7.12 9.26
C PRO A 185 3.54 8.09 8.12
N ILE A 186 3.16 7.73 6.89
CA ILE A 186 3.41 8.54 5.70
C ILE A 186 2.17 9.30 5.22
N SER A 187 1.13 9.46 6.05
CA SER A 187 -0.15 10.03 5.57
C SER A 187 -0.02 11.42 4.96
N ASN A 188 0.94 12.21 5.44
CA ASN A 188 1.20 13.59 5.02
C ASN A 188 2.14 13.71 3.81
N TRP A 189 2.65 12.59 3.31
CA TRP A 189 3.55 12.56 2.16
C TRP A 189 2.73 12.61 0.89
N THR A 190 3.26 13.27 -0.14
CA THR A 190 2.72 13.23 -1.51
C THR A 190 3.42 12.17 -2.35
N GLU A 191 2.88 11.86 -3.54
CA GLU A 191 3.57 10.97 -4.49
C GLU A 191 4.96 11.50 -4.82
N LEU A 192 5.10 12.82 -4.99
CA LEU A 192 6.37 13.47 -5.30
C LEU A 192 7.35 13.42 -4.11
N ASP A 193 6.85 13.49 -2.87
CA ASP A 193 7.70 13.33 -1.68
C ASP A 193 8.26 11.90 -1.61
N ILE A 194 7.42 10.88 -1.86
CA ILE A 194 7.84 9.48 -1.89
C ILE A 194 8.95 9.26 -2.92
N TRP A 195 8.78 9.74 -4.16
CA TRP A 195 9.81 9.59 -5.19
C TRP A 195 11.08 10.38 -4.89
N ASN A 196 10.97 11.61 -4.40
CA ASN A 196 12.15 12.39 -4.01
C ASN A 196 12.91 11.76 -2.84
N TYR A 197 12.19 11.14 -1.90
CA TYR A 197 12.80 10.42 -0.79
C TYR A 197 13.49 9.14 -1.26
N ILE A 198 12.84 8.36 -2.12
CA ILE A 198 13.44 7.19 -2.79
C ILE A 198 14.73 7.57 -3.50
N ARG A 199 14.73 8.69 -4.24
CA ARG A 199 15.93 9.24 -4.89
C ARG A 199 17.01 9.63 -3.88
N ARG A 200 16.66 10.41 -2.85
CA ARG A 200 17.61 10.92 -1.84
C ARG A 200 18.29 9.79 -1.07
N GLU A 201 17.51 8.79 -0.70
CA GLU A 201 17.96 7.66 0.12
C GLU A 201 18.48 6.48 -0.72
N ASN A 202 18.44 6.61 -2.05
CA ASN A 202 18.82 5.57 -3.01
C ASN A 202 18.13 4.23 -2.71
N ILE A 203 16.81 4.28 -2.51
CA ILE A 203 15.99 3.12 -2.19
C ILE A 203 15.74 2.33 -3.48
N GLU A 204 16.12 1.05 -3.48
CA GLU A 204 15.84 0.14 -4.58
C GLU A 204 14.33 -0.13 -4.70
N LEU A 205 13.85 -0.31 -5.93
CA LEU A 205 12.46 -0.61 -6.23
C LEU A 205 12.36 -1.81 -7.19
N PRO A 206 11.21 -2.52 -7.18
CA PRO A 206 10.91 -3.52 -8.20
C PRO A 206 10.92 -2.93 -9.61
N SER A 207 11.34 -3.72 -10.60
CA SER A 207 11.46 -3.31 -12.00
C SER A 207 10.16 -2.79 -12.62
N ILE A 208 9.01 -3.24 -12.10
CA ILE A 208 7.65 -2.87 -12.56
C ILE A 208 7.39 -1.35 -12.55
N TYR A 209 8.12 -0.61 -11.72
CA TYR A 209 8.00 0.85 -11.59
C TYR A 209 8.72 1.62 -12.70
N PHE A 210 9.65 0.98 -13.41
CA PHE A 210 10.42 1.56 -14.50
C PHE A 210 9.86 1.09 -15.84
N ALA A 211 10.07 1.90 -16.88
CA ALA A 211 9.60 1.61 -18.22
C ALA A 211 10.20 0.30 -18.76
N HIS A 212 9.34 -0.61 -19.17
CA HIS A 212 9.69 -1.90 -19.74
C HIS A 212 8.65 -2.34 -20.78
N GLU A 213 9.01 -3.25 -21.66
CA GLU A 213 8.07 -3.83 -22.61
C GLU A 213 7.12 -4.78 -21.90
N ARG A 214 5.81 -4.61 -22.13
CA ARG A 214 4.78 -5.50 -21.61
C ARG A 214 3.69 -5.71 -22.65
N GLU A 215 3.22 -6.94 -22.73
CA GLU A 215 2.01 -7.26 -23.45
C GLU A 215 0.81 -6.74 -22.67
N VAL A 216 0.06 -5.81 -23.27
CA VAL A 216 -1.06 -5.14 -22.64
C VAL A 216 -2.32 -5.24 -23.49
N LEU A 217 -3.44 -5.39 -22.79
CA LEU A 217 -4.79 -5.30 -23.32
C LEU A 217 -5.28 -3.86 -23.23
N GLU A 218 -5.71 -3.28 -24.34
CA GLU A 218 -6.41 -2.00 -24.34
C GLU A 218 -7.90 -2.22 -24.01
N HIS A 219 -8.32 -1.75 -22.83
CA HIS A 219 -9.70 -1.84 -22.37
C HIS A 219 -10.18 -0.47 -21.85
N GLU A 220 -11.21 0.09 -22.49
CA GLU A 220 -11.80 1.40 -22.12
C GLU A 220 -10.77 2.54 -21.98
N GLY A 221 -9.74 2.54 -22.84
CA GLY A 221 -8.65 3.53 -22.82
C GLY A 221 -7.60 3.31 -21.73
N GLN A 222 -7.64 2.18 -21.03
CA GLN A 222 -6.62 1.76 -20.07
C GLN A 222 -5.82 0.56 -20.62
N LEU A 223 -4.55 0.47 -20.21
CA LEU A 223 -3.66 -0.62 -20.59
C LEU A 223 -3.56 -1.60 -19.44
N VAL A 224 -4.10 -2.80 -19.59
CA VAL A 224 -4.08 -3.83 -18.54
C VAL A 224 -3.03 -4.89 -18.87
N ALA A 225 -2.24 -5.32 -17.88
CA ALA A 225 -1.26 -6.38 -18.08
C ALA A 225 -1.94 -7.67 -18.55
N VAL A 226 -1.53 -8.24 -19.68
CA VAL A 226 -1.98 -9.59 -20.02
C VAL A 226 -1.42 -10.57 -19.00
N SER A 227 -2.28 -11.43 -18.46
CA SER A 227 -1.93 -12.45 -17.47
C SER A 227 -2.91 -13.62 -17.56
N GLU A 228 -2.57 -14.74 -16.92
CA GLU A 228 -3.42 -15.93 -16.86
C GLU A 228 -4.78 -15.69 -16.16
N PHE A 229 -4.91 -14.57 -15.44
CA PHE A 229 -6.11 -14.20 -14.69
C PHE A 229 -7.11 -13.36 -15.51
N ILE A 230 -6.74 -12.97 -16.74
CA ILE A 230 -7.60 -12.18 -17.63
C ILE A 230 -8.15 -13.09 -18.73
N GLN A 231 -9.45 -12.99 -18.98
CA GLN A 231 -10.11 -13.73 -20.07
C GLN A 231 -10.08 -12.89 -21.34
N LEU A 232 -9.20 -13.24 -22.28
CA LEU A 232 -9.13 -12.58 -23.58
C LEU A 232 -10.28 -13.04 -24.50
N GLU A 233 -10.84 -12.09 -25.24
CA GLU A 233 -11.87 -12.26 -26.26
C GLU A 233 -11.28 -11.97 -27.65
N GLU A 234 -11.88 -12.50 -28.73
CA GLU A 234 -11.40 -12.27 -30.10
C GLU A 234 -11.40 -10.79 -30.51
N THR A 235 -12.24 -9.97 -29.87
CA THR A 235 -12.37 -8.54 -30.10
C THR A 235 -11.30 -7.71 -29.39
N ASP A 236 -10.49 -8.32 -28.52
CA ASP A 236 -9.49 -7.64 -27.72
C ASP A 236 -8.29 -7.19 -28.54
N ARG A 237 -7.81 -5.99 -28.22
CA ARG A 237 -6.61 -5.42 -28.81
C ARG A 237 -5.45 -5.60 -27.86
N VAL A 238 -4.65 -6.62 -28.15
CA VAL A 238 -3.41 -6.88 -27.43
C VAL A 238 -2.25 -6.31 -28.23
N SER A 239 -1.35 -5.60 -27.55
CA SER A 239 -0.13 -5.07 -28.16
C SER A 239 0.99 -5.04 -27.14
N ILE A 240 2.24 -5.14 -27.62
CA ILE A 240 3.40 -4.89 -26.78
C ILE A 240 3.62 -3.37 -26.74
N LYS A 241 3.64 -2.81 -25.53
CA LYS A 241 3.90 -1.39 -25.30
C LYS A 241 4.99 -1.23 -24.25
N LYS A 242 5.70 -0.11 -24.33
CA LYS A 242 6.64 0.29 -23.29
C LYS A 242 5.88 1.03 -22.20
N VAL A 243 5.79 0.43 -21.03
CA VAL A 243 4.92 0.89 -19.94
C VAL A 243 5.62 0.82 -18.59
N ARG A 244 5.07 1.55 -17.62
CA ARG A 244 5.40 1.42 -16.20
C ARG A 244 4.14 1.44 -15.35
N TYR A 245 4.26 1.09 -14.07
CA TYR A 245 3.15 1.09 -13.13
C TYR A 245 3.37 2.13 -12.03
N ARG A 246 2.44 3.09 -11.88
CA ARG A 246 2.50 4.09 -10.80
C ARG A 246 2.08 3.47 -9.46
N THR A 247 1.00 2.68 -9.47
CA THR A 247 0.55 1.83 -8.36
C THR A 247 0.68 0.36 -8.74
N VAL A 248 0.84 -0.50 -7.73
CA VAL A 248 0.92 -1.96 -7.93
C VAL A 248 -0.11 -2.64 -7.02
N GLY A 249 -0.98 -3.46 -7.61
CA GLY A 249 -1.99 -4.27 -6.93
C GLY A 249 -2.18 -5.61 -7.63
N ASP A 250 -3.43 -6.03 -7.82
CA ASP A 250 -3.73 -7.17 -8.69
C ASP A 250 -3.50 -6.78 -10.14
N MET A 251 -2.90 -7.70 -10.91
CA MET A 251 -2.69 -7.55 -12.36
C MET A 251 -4.01 -7.29 -13.11
N THR A 252 -5.12 -7.82 -12.58
CA THR A 252 -6.45 -7.69 -13.19
C THR A 252 -7.11 -6.31 -12.98
N CYS A 253 -6.63 -5.48 -12.04
CA CYS A 253 -7.21 -4.15 -11.77
C CYS A 253 -6.19 -3.01 -11.76
N THR A 254 -4.94 -3.28 -12.12
CA THR A 254 -3.88 -2.28 -12.19
C THR A 254 -3.58 -1.95 -13.66
N ALA A 255 -3.89 -0.72 -14.06
CA ALA A 255 -3.57 -0.20 -15.38
C ALA A 255 -2.13 0.33 -15.43
N ALA A 256 -1.45 0.02 -16.52
CA ALA A 256 -0.14 0.53 -16.88
C ALA A 256 -0.26 1.93 -17.49
N VAL A 257 0.84 2.68 -17.44
CA VAL A 257 0.99 3.98 -18.09
C VAL A 257 2.10 3.86 -19.14
N GLU A 258 1.85 4.28 -20.38
CA GLU A 258 2.90 4.36 -21.40
C GLU A 258 3.96 5.37 -20.94
N SER A 259 5.22 4.94 -20.92
CA SER A 259 6.31 5.73 -20.39
C SER A 259 7.65 5.25 -20.93
N GLU A 260 8.58 6.19 -21.07
CA GLU A 260 9.98 5.93 -21.41
C GLU A 260 10.89 5.97 -20.18
N ALA A 261 10.36 6.31 -18.99
CA ALA A 261 11.14 6.57 -17.80
C ALA A 261 11.75 5.29 -17.20
N ALA A 262 13.05 5.11 -17.39
CA ALA A 262 13.84 3.97 -16.94
C ALA A 262 14.61 4.26 -15.64
N SER A 263 14.50 5.48 -15.08
CA SER A 263 15.17 5.89 -13.85
C SER A 263 14.25 6.70 -12.93
N VAL A 264 14.63 6.82 -11.65
CA VAL A 264 13.87 7.60 -10.66
C VAL A 264 13.80 9.08 -11.06
N ASP A 265 14.88 9.65 -11.60
CA ASP A 265 14.91 11.04 -12.06
C ASP A 265 13.94 11.28 -13.24
N GLU A 266 13.88 10.35 -14.20
CA GLU A 266 12.94 10.42 -15.32
C GLU A 266 11.49 10.30 -14.84
N ILE A 267 11.22 9.41 -13.88
CA ILE A 267 9.87 9.26 -13.29
C ILE A 267 9.45 10.56 -12.58
N ILE A 268 10.33 11.18 -11.81
CA ILE A 268 10.06 12.46 -11.14
C ILE A 268 9.73 13.55 -12.18
N ASN A 269 10.51 13.64 -13.24
CA ASN A 269 10.27 14.62 -14.32
C ASN A 269 8.92 14.38 -15.01
N GLU A 270 8.53 13.13 -15.25
CA GLU A 270 7.23 12.76 -15.82
C GLU A 270 6.07 13.13 -14.90
N ILE A 271 6.21 12.89 -13.59
CA ILE A 271 5.19 13.22 -12.58
C ILE A 271 4.99 14.73 -12.49
N ILE A 272 6.07 15.52 -12.50
CA ILE A 272 6.01 16.99 -12.47
C ILE A 272 5.26 17.54 -13.69
N ALA A 273 5.38 16.89 -14.86
CA ALA A 273 4.70 17.30 -16.08
C ALA A 273 3.21 16.90 -16.11
N THR A 274 2.81 15.90 -15.31
CA THR A 274 1.47 15.31 -15.30
C THR A 274 0.53 16.04 -14.32
N LYS A 275 -0.75 16.19 -14.69
CA LYS A 275 -1.79 16.83 -13.83
C LYS A 275 -2.77 15.84 -13.19
N THR A 276 -2.62 14.55 -13.44
CA THR A 276 -3.52 13.48 -13.00
C THR A 276 -3.03 12.82 -11.72
N SER A 277 -3.95 12.46 -10.81
CA SER A 277 -3.62 11.76 -9.57
C SER A 277 -3.26 10.29 -9.79
N GLU A 278 -2.36 9.77 -8.96
CA GLU A 278 -1.76 8.44 -9.10
C GLU A 278 -2.76 7.28 -9.23
N ARG A 279 -3.72 7.19 -8.29
CA ARG A 279 -4.72 6.10 -8.25
C ARG A 279 -5.85 6.32 -9.23
N GLY A 280 -6.28 7.56 -9.45
CA GLY A 280 -7.38 7.88 -10.36
C GLY A 280 -7.10 7.51 -11.81
N GLU A 281 -5.83 7.47 -12.20
CA GLU A 281 -5.38 7.06 -13.53
C GLU A 281 -5.19 5.54 -13.64
N THR A 282 -4.70 4.89 -12.58
CA THR A 282 -4.17 3.51 -12.65
C THR A 282 -5.05 2.42 -12.05
N ARG A 283 -6.09 2.73 -11.27
CA ARG A 283 -6.97 1.71 -10.68
C ARG A 283 -8.32 1.64 -11.37
N ILE A 284 -8.63 0.47 -11.94
CA ILE A 284 -9.87 0.25 -12.69
C ILE A 284 -11.06 0.08 -11.75
N ASP A 285 -10.86 -0.58 -10.60
CA ASP A 285 -11.92 -0.87 -9.64
C ASP A 285 -12.33 0.35 -8.79
N ASP A 286 -11.46 1.36 -8.68
CA ASP A 286 -11.74 2.61 -7.95
C ASP A 286 -12.72 3.52 -8.75
N LYS A 287 -12.94 3.28 -10.06
CA LYS A 287 -13.90 4.04 -10.89
C LYS A 287 -15.38 3.68 -10.67
N VAL A 288 -15.68 2.63 -9.90
CA VAL A 288 -17.03 2.05 -9.83
C VAL A 288 -18.02 2.89 -9.00
N SER A 289 -17.57 3.75 -8.07
CA SER A 289 -18.39 4.79 -7.38
C SER A 289 -17.61 5.38 -6.18
N GLU A 290 -17.75 6.69 -5.90
CA GLU A 290 -17.17 7.34 -4.70
C GLU A 290 -17.59 6.65 -3.38
N ALA A 291 -18.77 6.00 -3.34
CA ALA A 291 -19.26 5.28 -2.16
C ALA A 291 -18.51 3.96 -1.90
N ALA A 292 -17.93 3.35 -2.92
CA ALA A 292 -17.31 2.02 -2.81
C ALA A 292 -16.10 2.01 -1.86
N MET A 293 -15.32 3.09 -1.83
CA MET A 293 -14.15 3.19 -0.95
C MET A 293 -14.52 3.53 0.50
N GLU A 294 -15.55 4.35 0.71
CA GLU A 294 -16.08 4.58 2.06
C GLU A 294 -16.66 3.30 2.66
N ASP A 295 -17.33 2.48 1.86
CA ASP A 295 -17.88 1.20 2.31
C ASP A 295 -16.78 0.16 2.56
N ARG A 296 -15.74 0.10 1.73
CA ARG A 296 -14.53 -0.69 1.99
C ARG A 296 -13.85 -0.27 3.30
N LYS A 297 -13.78 1.03 3.59
CA LYS A 297 -13.25 1.55 4.87
C LYS A 297 -14.07 1.07 6.06
N LYS A 298 -15.40 1.16 5.99
CA LYS A 298 -16.29 0.64 7.04
C LYS A 298 -16.12 -0.86 7.23
N GLY A 299 -15.88 -1.60 6.15
CA GLY A 299 -15.64 -3.04 6.15
C GLY A 299 -14.25 -3.47 6.65
N GLY A 300 -13.33 -2.53 6.92
CA GLY A 300 -12.02 -2.82 7.49
C GLY A 300 -10.87 -3.00 6.47
N TYR A 301 -11.08 -2.65 5.20
CA TYR A 301 -10.05 -2.73 4.14
C TYR A 301 -8.85 -1.80 4.41
N PHE A 302 -9.08 -0.68 5.11
CA PHE A 302 -8.04 0.23 5.59
C PHE A 302 -7.76 0.03 7.06
#